data_AF-A0A5J4UMK1-F1
#
_entry.id   AF-A0A5J4UMK1-F1
#
_cell.length_a   1.000
_cell.length_b   1.000
_cell.length_c   1.000
_cell.angle_alpha   90.00
_cell.angle_beta   90.00
_cell.angle_gamma   90.00
#
_symmetry.space_group_name_H-M   'P 1'
#
loop_
_entity.id
_entity.type
_entity.pdbx_description
1 polymer ?
#
loop_
_entity_poly.entity_id
_entity_poly.type
_entity_poly.pdbx_seq_one_letter_code
_entity_poly.pdbx_strand_id
1 'polypeptide(L)'
;MELARQTHFRGYYLLNTDIINLASSATGDFAFSAESGTVWMYESEWYDSGQLVPDQVTPASDELPIVNGEASAGISTSYSRGDHVYPQQLNYDQDITATKFIKSGGTNQQILLANGDTTTIDSKISRTYNSSGGGWIRLCVFPAGASVGSPFIEFKVYSQYNAVQTIRLVPYYTVNGINSIYGIFTAPTKVSANYVIDSGVNQLFHTHTGSSTSAIYSAYVRIESTNSITIVVSDQSTYYTNRITEILTQDVVTTVSSAAQIPITYDLANGGCSTSAINTTQTGQWEISKTNDNALTINPSSLQQADHSVGLTK
;
A
#
# COMPACT_ATOMS: atom_id res chain seq x y z
N MET A 1 32.32 49.35 -14.12
CA MET A 1 33.15 49.99 -15.17
C MET A 1 32.20 50.71 -16.14
N GLU A 2 31.40 51.65 -15.63
CA GLU A 2 30.28 52.28 -16.37
C GLU A 2 30.67 53.65 -16.95
N LEU A 3 31.65 54.31 -16.31
CA LEU A 3 31.94 55.73 -16.53
C LEU A 3 32.66 56.03 -17.86
N ALA A 4 33.37 55.05 -18.44
CA ALA A 4 34.10 55.21 -19.70
C ALA A 4 33.20 55.04 -20.95
N ARG A 5 32.01 54.43 -20.83
CA ARG A 5 31.08 54.27 -21.98
C ARG A 5 30.23 55.50 -22.23
N GLN A 6 30.13 56.44 -21.29
CA GLN A 6 29.34 57.67 -21.46
C GLN A 6 30.04 58.73 -22.33
N THR A 7 31.38 58.72 -22.44
CA THR A 7 32.14 59.70 -23.23
C THR A 7 32.15 59.41 -24.74
N HIS A 8 31.72 58.22 -25.15
CA HIS A 8 31.76 57.75 -26.54
C HIS A 8 30.37 57.58 -27.17
N PHE A 9 29.30 57.74 -26.38
CA PHE A 9 27.94 57.60 -26.89
C PHE A 9 27.51 58.86 -27.65
N ARG A 10 27.16 58.70 -28.93
CA ARG A 10 26.79 59.80 -29.83
C ARG A 10 25.29 60.03 -29.96
N GLY A 11 24.44 59.17 -29.39
CA GLY A 11 22.99 59.34 -29.36
C GLY A 11 22.20 58.32 -30.18
N TYR A 12 20.90 58.57 -30.28
CA TYR A 12 19.93 57.78 -31.04
C TYR A 12 19.57 58.51 -32.33
N TYR A 13 19.59 57.79 -33.46
CA TYR A 13 19.34 58.35 -34.80
C TYR A 13 18.28 57.53 -35.52
N LEU A 14 17.43 58.22 -36.28
CA LEU A 14 16.35 57.58 -37.03
C LEU A 14 16.87 56.89 -38.30
N LEU A 15 17.86 57.49 -38.97
CA LEU A 15 18.41 57.01 -40.24
C LEU A 15 19.91 56.71 -40.11
N ASN A 16 20.36 55.63 -40.74
CA ASN A 16 21.76 55.23 -40.82
C ASN A 16 22.61 56.35 -41.47
N THR A 17 22.04 57.09 -42.42
CA THR A 17 22.74 58.17 -43.10
C THR A 17 23.10 59.32 -42.16
N ASP A 18 22.32 59.55 -41.11
CA ASP A 18 22.60 60.61 -40.14
C ASP A 18 23.78 60.23 -39.24
N ILE A 19 23.93 58.93 -38.93
CA ILE A 19 25.06 58.38 -38.19
C ILE A 19 26.35 58.50 -39.01
N ILE A 20 26.31 58.09 -40.28
CA ILE A 20 27.47 58.14 -41.18
C ILE A 20 27.99 59.57 -41.35
N ASN A 21 27.11 60.58 -41.29
CA ASN A 21 27.45 61.99 -41.44
C ASN A 21 27.79 62.72 -40.12
N LEU A 22 27.94 62.01 -39.00
CA LEU A 22 28.28 62.63 -37.72
C LEU A 22 29.67 63.29 -37.74
N ALA A 23 29.72 64.58 -37.44
CA ALA A 23 30.96 65.33 -37.33
C ALA A 23 31.67 65.05 -35.99
N SER A 24 33.00 65.17 -35.99
CA SER A 24 33.86 65.07 -34.80
C SER A 24 33.83 63.70 -34.11
N SER A 25 33.67 62.60 -34.87
CA SER A 25 33.78 61.23 -34.37
C SER A 25 35.23 60.82 -34.04
N ALA A 26 35.38 59.96 -33.05
CA ALA A 26 36.64 59.39 -32.60
C ALA A 26 36.51 57.86 -32.46
N THR A 27 37.63 57.15 -32.60
CA THR A 27 37.66 55.68 -32.45
C THR A 27 37.07 55.26 -31.11
N GLY A 28 36.11 54.33 -31.14
CA GLY A 28 35.37 53.85 -29.97
C GLY A 28 34.02 54.51 -29.75
N ASP A 29 33.65 55.52 -30.56
CA ASP A 29 32.32 56.10 -30.53
C ASP A 29 31.26 55.12 -31.02
N PHE A 30 30.07 55.21 -30.43
CA PHE A 30 28.93 54.39 -30.83
C PHE A 30 27.62 55.17 -30.84
N ALA A 31 26.72 54.80 -31.73
CA ALA A 31 25.40 55.38 -31.92
C ALA A 31 24.37 54.27 -32.11
N PHE A 32 23.10 54.55 -31.81
CA PHE A 32 22.01 53.60 -32.01
C PHE A 32 21.16 54.00 -33.21
N SER A 33 20.94 53.05 -34.13
CA SER A 33 20.10 53.27 -35.30
C SER A 33 18.73 52.62 -35.15
N ALA A 34 17.67 53.41 -35.34
CA ALA A 34 16.31 52.90 -35.44
C ALA A 34 16.04 52.25 -36.82
N GLU A 35 16.74 52.66 -37.88
CA GLU A 35 16.56 52.11 -39.23
C GLU A 35 17.05 50.67 -39.33
N SER A 36 18.22 50.36 -38.73
CA SER A 36 18.78 49.00 -38.74
C SER A 36 18.47 48.21 -37.45
N GLY A 37 18.05 48.88 -36.37
CA GLY A 37 17.84 48.24 -35.06
C GLY A 37 19.15 47.81 -34.38
N THR A 38 20.29 48.34 -34.84
CA THR A 38 21.62 47.92 -34.39
C THR A 38 22.46 49.08 -33.85
N VAL A 39 23.50 48.72 -33.11
CA VAL A 39 24.55 49.63 -32.64
C VAL A 39 25.53 49.86 -33.78
N TRP A 40 25.74 51.11 -34.14
CA TRP A 40 26.78 51.53 -35.07
C TRP A 40 28.02 51.94 -34.28
N MET A 41 29.21 51.58 -34.75
CA MET A 41 30.47 51.91 -34.11
C MET A 41 31.41 52.63 -35.07
N TYR A 42 32.24 53.52 -34.52
CA TYR A 42 33.23 54.28 -35.28
C TYR A 42 34.64 53.80 -34.94
N GLU A 43 35.37 53.38 -35.97
CA GLU A 43 36.81 53.14 -35.89
C GLU A 43 37.56 54.16 -36.74
N SER A 44 37.60 53.94 -38.06
CA SER A 44 38.03 54.93 -39.06
C SER A 44 36.86 55.48 -39.87
N GLU A 45 35.77 54.71 -39.98
CA GLU A 45 34.48 55.07 -40.56
C GLU A 45 33.37 54.44 -39.68
N TRP A 46 32.13 54.91 -39.84
CA TRP A 46 30.97 54.32 -39.18
C TRP A 46 30.60 53.00 -39.86
N TYR A 47 30.48 51.93 -39.06
CA TYR A 47 30.00 50.64 -39.53
C TYR A 47 28.93 50.06 -38.60
N ASP A 48 28.05 49.25 -39.17
CA ASP A 48 27.06 48.49 -38.41
C ASP A 48 27.75 47.31 -37.71
N SER A 49 27.74 47.31 -36.37
CA SER A 49 28.34 46.22 -35.60
C SER A 49 27.53 44.92 -35.64
N GLY A 50 26.28 44.98 -36.13
CA GLY A 50 25.32 43.88 -36.08
C GLY A 50 24.80 43.57 -34.67
N GLN A 51 25.28 44.28 -33.64
CA GLN A 51 24.77 44.14 -32.28
C GLN A 51 23.43 44.85 -32.18
N LEU A 52 22.38 44.18 -31.67
CA LEU A 52 21.08 44.81 -31.47
C LEU A 52 21.16 45.94 -30.43
N VAL A 53 20.41 47.01 -30.65
CA VAL A 53 20.28 48.07 -29.65
C VAL A 53 19.66 47.45 -28.37
N PRO A 54 20.24 47.67 -27.18
CA PRO A 54 19.78 47.04 -25.93
C PRO A 54 18.31 47.29 -25.57
N ASP A 55 17.70 48.37 -26.07
CA ASP A 55 16.28 48.66 -25.85
C ASP A 55 15.33 47.84 -26.76
N GLN A 56 15.87 47.16 -27.78
CA GLN A 56 15.14 46.28 -28.70
C GLN A 56 15.16 44.81 -28.25
N VAL A 57 15.90 44.46 -27.19
CA VAL A 57 15.90 43.11 -26.62
C VAL A 57 15.05 43.09 -25.35
N THR A 58 13.79 42.71 -25.50
CA THR A 58 12.97 42.31 -24.35
C THR A 58 13.62 41.09 -23.69
N PRO A 59 14.01 41.12 -22.41
CA PRO A 59 14.55 39.95 -21.75
C PRO A 59 13.51 38.83 -21.66
N ALA A 60 13.98 37.58 -21.66
CA ALA A 60 13.15 36.45 -21.32
C ALA A 60 12.69 36.56 -19.85
N SER A 61 11.46 36.16 -19.55
CA SER A 61 11.03 36.01 -18.15
C SER A 61 11.75 34.84 -17.47
N ASP A 62 12.25 35.07 -16.26
CA ASP A 62 12.79 34.05 -15.35
C ASP A 62 11.76 33.65 -14.26
N GLU A 63 10.50 34.10 -14.40
CA GLU A 63 9.43 33.74 -13.46
C GLU A 63 9.14 32.24 -13.50
N LEU A 64 9.13 31.60 -12.33
CA LEU A 64 8.82 30.18 -12.20
C LEU A 64 7.33 29.92 -12.47
N PRO A 65 6.97 28.86 -13.22
CA PRO A 65 5.57 28.49 -13.44
C PRO A 65 4.85 28.19 -12.13
N ILE A 66 3.62 28.71 -11.99
CA ILE A 66 2.75 28.41 -10.83
C ILE A 66 2.12 27.03 -11.06
N VAL A 67 2.34 26.11 -10.13
CA VAL A 67 1.90 24.71 -10.25
C VAL A 67 0.38 24.54 -10.06
N ASN A 68 -0.34 25.52 -9.49
CA ASN A 68 -1.81 25.56 -9.44
C ASN A 68 -2.32 26.99 -9.16
N GLY A 69 -2.76 27.69 -10.19
CA GLY A 69 -3.44 28.98 -10.05
C GLY A 69 -4.25 29.32 -11.29
N GLU A 70 -5.28 30.15 -11.14
CA GLU A 70 -5.91 30.79 -12.29
C GLU A 70 -4.87 31.72 -12.94
N ALA A 71 -4.46 31.41 -14.16
CA ALA A 71 -3.58 32.28 -14.91
C ALA A 71 -4.33 33.59 -15.21
N SER A 72 -3.96 34.68 -14.54
CA SER A 72 -4.35 36.01 -14.99
C SER A 72 -3.53 36.36 -16.22
N ALA A 73 -4.17 36.91 -17.25
CA ALA A 73 -3.43 37.49 -18.38
C ALA A 73 -2.46 38.55 -17.84
N GLY A 74 -1.16 38.27 -17.92
CA GLY A 74 -0.12 39.14 -17.39
C GLY A 74 0.03 40.39 -18.24
N ILE A 75 0.09 41.56 -17.61
CA ILE A 75 0.58 42.81 -18.21
C ILE A 75 2.11 42.86 -18.28
N SER A 76 2.77 41.69 -18.28
CA SER A 76 4.23 41.59 -18.22
C SER A 76 4.84 42.13 -19.51
N THR A 77 5.85 42.99 -19.37
CA THR A 77 6.64 43.49 -20.49
C THR A 77 7.74 42.52 -20.92
N SER A 78 7.89 41.38 -20.24
CA SER A 78 8.83 40.31 -20.58
C SER A 78 8.13 39.19 -21.35
N TYR A 79 8.80 38.60 -22.33
CA TYR A 79 8.20 37.49 -23.10
C TYR A 79 8.34 36.17 -22.34
N SER A 80 7.30 35.33 -22.38
CA SER A 80 7.33 33.97 -21.85
C SER A 80 8.16 33.08 -22.78
N ARG A 81 9.14 32.36 -22.24
CA ARG A 81 9.92 31.40 -23.02
C ARG A 81 9.03 30.23 -23.44
N GLY A 82 9.14 29.79 -24.69
CA GLY A 82 8.32 28.69 -25.22
C GLY A 82 8.62 27.30 -24.65
N ASP A 83 9.57 27.18 -23.73
CA ASP A 83 10.00 25.95 -23.05
C ASP A 83 9.25 25.71 -21.72
N HIS A 84 8.06 26.30 -21.55
CA HIS A 84 7.17 26.03 -20.43
C HIS A 84 6.83 24.53 -20.33
N VAL A 85 7.44 23.85 -19.37
CA VAL A 85 7.03 22.49 -18.95
C VAL A 85 6.06 22.65 -17.79
N TYR A 86 4.81 22.22 -17.97
CA TYR A 86 3.85 22.11 -16.88
C TYR A 86 4.25 20.90 -16.01
N PRO A 87 4.67 21.09 -14.74
CA PRO A 87 4.92 19.96 -13.86
C PRO A 87 3.55 19.37 -13.51
N GLN A 88 3.22 18.22 -14.10
CA GLN A 88 2.01 17.51 -13.73
C GLN A 88 2.12 17.11 -12.26
N GLN A 89 1.25 17.65 -11.41
CA GLN A 89 1.17 17.26 -10.00
C GLN A 89 0.64 15.82 -9.92
N LEU A 90 1.47 14.90 -9.41
CA LEU A 90 1.13 13.49 -9.24
C LEU A 90 0.85 13.11 -7.77
N ASN A 91 0.93 14.09 -6.86
CA ASN A 91 0.74 13.87 -5.44
C ASN A 91 -0.52 14.61 -5.00
N TYR A 92 -1.54 13.83 -4.62
CA TYR A 92 -2.77 14.30 -4.01
C TYR A 92 -2.83 13.75 -2.58
N ASP A 93 -3.05 14.63 -1.61
CA ASP A 93 -3.25 14.32 -0.19
C ASP A 93 -4.74 14.26 0.18
N GLN A 94 -5.63 14.45 -0.79
CA GLN A 94 -7.09 14.46 -0.66
C GLN A 94 -7.75 13.51 -1.67
N ASP A 95 -9.05 13.30 -1.51
CA ASP A 95 -9.84 12.41 -2.37
C ASP A 95 -9.81 12.84 -3.85
N ILE A 96 -9.49 11.89 -4.74
CA ILE A 96 -9.52 12.10 -6.19
C ILE A 96 -10.90 11.67 -6.71
N THR A 97 -11.68 12.62 -7.21
CA THR A 97 -12.97 12.34 -7.85
C THR A 97 -12.81 12.27 -9.37
N ALA A 98 -12.94 11.08 -9.95
CA ALA A 98 -13.01 10.89 -11.41
C ALA A 98 -14.46 10.90 -11.88
N THR A 99 -14.81 11.79 -12.83
CA THR A 99 -16.17 11.90 -13.39
C THR A 99 -16.43 10.95 -14.56
N LYS A 100 -15.37 10.40 -15.16
CA LYS A 100 -15.46 9.46 -16.27
C LYS A 100 -14.17 8.66 -16.40
N PHE A 101 -14.27 7.36 -16.67
CA PHE A 101 -13.14 6.51 -17.07
C PHE A 101 -13.19 6.28 -18.59
N ILE A 102 -12.07 6.44 -19.28
CA ILE A 102 -11.93 6.21 -20.73
C ILE A 102 -11.02 5.00 -20.95
N LYS A 103 -11.45 3.80 -20.59
CA LYS A 103 -10.78 2.55 -20.98
C LYS A 103 -11.73 1.74 -21.85
N SER A 104 -11.39 1.55 -23.12
CA SER A 104 -12.14 0.64 -24.00
C SER A 104 -11.91 -0.80 -23.57
N GLY A 105 -13.00 -1.58 -23.47
CA GLY A 105 -12.94 -3.02 -23.19
C GLY A 105 -12.80 -3.42 -21.71
N GLY A 106 -12.85 -2.47 -20.76
CA GLY A 106 -12.90 -2.79 -19.33
C GLY A 106 -14.28 -3.29 -18.87
N THR A 107 -14.33 -4.08 -17.80
CA THR A 107 -15.58 -4.52 -17.17
C THR A 107 -15.93 -3.67 -15.94
N ASN A 108 -17.19 -3.67 -15.53
CA ASN A 108 -17.63 -2.99 -14.30
C ASN A 108 -17.12 -3.65 -13.00
N GLN A 109 -16.34 -4.72 -13.11
CA GLN A 109 -15.71 -5.44 -11.98
C GLN A 109 -14.20 -5.16 -11.92
N GLN A 110 -13.70 -4.06 -12.50
CA GLN A 110 -12.26 -3.74 -12.55
C GLN A 110 -11.93 -2.37 -11.91
N ILE A 111 -10.77 -2.28 -11.28
CA ILE A 111 -10.14 -1.07 -10.74
C ILE A 111 -8.87 -0.79 -11.55
N LEU A 112 -8.65 0.45 -11.99
CA LEU A 112 -7.41 0.88 -12.66
C LEU A 112 -6.33 1.20 -11.63
N LEU A 113 -5.15 0.59 -11.76
CA LEU A 113 -3.98 0.84 -10.92
C LEU A 113 -3.15 2.00 -11.48
N ALA A 114 -2.32 2.62 -10.63
CA ALA A 114 -1.48 3.76 -11.00
C ALA A 114 -0.46 3.45 -12.11
N ASN A 115 -0.11 2.17 -12.32
CA ASN A 115 0.80 1.71 -13.38
C ASN A 115 0.09 1.46 -14.73
N GLY A 116 -1.22 1.71 -14.82
CA GLY A 116 -2.02 1.50 -16.03
C GLY A 116 -2.65 0.12 -16.18
N ASP A 117 -2.32 -0.83 -15.30
CA ASP A 117 -2.94 -2.15 -15.24
C ASP A 117 -4.34 -2.08 -14.58
N THR A 118 -5.11 -3.14 -14.70
CA THR A 118 -6.41 -3.28 -14.03
C THR A 118 -6.40 -4.45 -13.04
N THR A 119 -6.83 -4.23 -11.81
CA THR A 119 -7.22 -5.29 -10.87
C THR A 119 -8.75 -5.43 -10.83
N THR A 120 -9.30 -6.39 -10.09
CA THR A 120 -10.75 -6.57 -9.97
C THR A 120 -11.34 -5.75 -8.81
N ILE A 121 -12.64 -5.42 -8.83
CA ILE A 121 -13.35 -4.84 -7.67
C ILE A 121 -13.32 -5.82 -6.49
N ASP A 122 -13.31 -7.12 -6.79
CA ASP A 122 -13.07 -8.20 -5.83
C ASP A 122 -11.59 -8.34 -5.47
N SER A 123 -10.75 -7.33 -5.68
CA SER A 123 -9.34 -7.30 -5.26
C SER A 123 -9.25 -7.20 -3.74
N LYS A 124 -9.68 -8.29 -3.12
CA LYS A 124 -9.32 -8.80 -1.81
C LYS A 124 -7.84 -8.52 -1.57
N ILE A 125 -7.54 -7.90 -0.43
CA ILE A 125 -6.16 -7.72 0.03
C ILE A 125 -5.51 -9.10 0.01
N SER A 126 -4.50 -9.28 -0.85
CA SER A 126 -3.83 -10.57 -1.03
C SER A 126 -2.33 -10.40 -1.20
N ARG A 127 -1.58 -11.40 -0.78
CA ARG A 127 -0.13 -11.46 -0.98
C ARG A 127 0.32 -12.91 -1.19
N THR A 128 1.25 -13.09 -2.12
CA THR A 128 1.95 -14.36 -2.36
C THR A 128 3.29 -14.34 -1.63
N TYR A 129 3.59 -15.43 -0.94
CA TYR A 129 4.82 -15.62 -0.16
C TYR A 129 5.57 -16.85 -0.67
N ASN A 130 6.88 -16.71 -0.83
CA ASN A 130 7.77 -17.81 -1.21
C ASN A 130 8.82 -17.97 -0.11
N SER A 131 8.97 -19.17 0.46
CA SER A 131 10.04 -19.45 1.42
C SER A 131 10.54 -20.88 1.33
N SER A 132 11.81 -21.03 0.92
CA SER A 132 12.52 -22.31 0.90
C SER A 132 12.86 -22.84 2.30
N GLY A 133 12.93 -21.97 3.31
CA GLY A 133 13.25 -22.33 4.71
C GLY A 133 12.06 -22.31 5.67
N GLY A 134 10.85 -22.03 5.17
CA GLY A 134 9.70 -21.73 6.02
C GLY A 134 9.85 -20.37 6.73
N GLY A 135 9.02 -20.12 7.74
CA GLY A 135 9.04 -18.88 8.51
C GLY A 135 7.66 -18.44 8.95
N TRP A 136 7.54 -17.16 9.25
CA TRP A 136 6.34 -16.56 9.83
C TRP A 136 5.82 -15.45 8.93
N ILE A 137 4.50 -15.42 8.77
CA ILE A 137 3.81 -14.36 8.06
C ILE A 137 2.90 -13.64 9.03
N ARG A 138 3.05 -12.31 9.12
CA ARG A 138 2.13 -11.46 9.86
C ARG A 138 0.86 -11.27 9.03
N LEU A 139 -0.26 -11.77 9.54
CA LEU A 139 -1.56 -11.62 8.90
C LEU A 139 -2.07 -10.18 9.01
N CYS A 140 -2.05 -9.64 10.22
CA CYS A 140 -2.55 -8.29 10.52
C CYS A 140 -2.14 -7.83 11.91
N VAL A 141 -2.40 -6.55 12.19
CA VAL A 141 -2.18 -5.89 13.48
C VAL A 141 -3.52 -5.42 14.06
N PHE A 142 -3.67 -5.54 15.38
CA PHE A 142 -4.82 -5.08 16.15
C PHE A 142 -4.34 -4.12 17.25
N PRO A 143 -4.40 -2.79 17.03
CA PRO A 143 -4.17 -1.82 18.09
C PRO A 143 -5.30 -1.91 19.12
N ALA A 144 -4.97 -2.02 20.41
CA ALA A 144 -5.98 -2.22 21.46
C ALA A 144 -6.85 -0.96 21.65
N GLY A 145 -6.27 0.16 22.08
CA GLY A 145 -7.02 1.37 22.43
C GLY A 145 -8.07 1.16 23.52
N ALA A 146 -8.74 2.24 23.94
CA ALA A 146 -9.91 2.16 24.83
C ALA A 146 -11.19 2.01 23.99
N SER A 147 -11.75 0.81 23.87
CA SER A 147 -12.94 0.60 23.03
C SER A 147 -13.70 -0.70 23.32
N VAL A 148 -14.91 -0.85 22.79
CA VAL A 148 -15.68 -2.09 22.90
C VAL A 148 -16.02 -2.60 21.50
N GLY A 149 -16.20 -3.91 21.36
CA GLY A 149 -16.63 -4.54 20.12
C GLY A 149 -15.76 -5.74 19.73
N SER A 150 -16.12 -6.40 18.65
CA SER A 150 -15.38 -7.56 18.15
C SER A 150 -15.36 -7.52 16.63
N PRO A 151 -14.39 -6.82 16.01
CA PRO A 151 -14.21 -6.91 14.57
C PRO A 151 -13.79 -8.34 14.20
N PHE A 152 -13.95 -8.70 12.93
CA PHE A 152 -13.53 -9.99 12.42
C PHE A 152 -12.78 -9.84 11.11
N ILE A 153 -11.91 -10.79 10.81
CA ILE A 153 -11.26 -10.92 9.51
C ILE A 153 -11.09 -12.40 9.17
N GLU A 154 -11.38 -12.74 7.93
CA GLU A 154 -11.17 -14.07 7.36
C GLU A 154 -10.06 -14.01 6.31
N PHE A 155 -9.13 -14.96 6.40
CA PHE A 155 -8.12 -15.21 5.41
C PHE A 155 -8.32 -16.59 4.80
N LYS A 156 -8.22 -16.67 3.48
CA LYS A 156 -8.04 -17.92 2.74
C LYS A 156 -6.58 -18.06 2.36
N VAL A 157 -5.97 -19.17 2.76
CA VAL A 157 -4.61 -19.55 2.41
C VAL A 157 -4.68 -20.60 1.31
N TYR A 158 -4.21 -20.25 0.13
CA TYR A 158 -4.10 -21.13 -1.03
C TYR A 158 -2.67 -21.68 -1.10
N SER A 159 -2.54 -23.00 -1.08
CA SER A 159 -1.27 -23.66 -1.42
C SER A 159 -1.05 -23.69 -2.93
N GLN A 160 0.17 -23.99 -3.36
CA GLN A 160 0.52 -24.25 -4.77
C GLN A 160 -0.34 -25.33 -5.47
N TYR A 161 -1.03 -26.19 -4.70
CA TYR A 161 -1.92 -27.24 -5.23
C TYR A 161 -3.41 -26.86 -5.13
N ASN A 162 -3.71 -25.58 -4.92
CA ASN A 162 -5.06 -25.05 -4.73
C ASN A 162 -5.80 -25.63 -3.51
N ALA A 163 -5.08 -26.19 -2.53
CA ALA A 163 -5.68 -26.55 -1.25
C ALA A 163 -5.93 -25.27 -0.45
N VAL A 164 -7.15 -25.11 0.07
CA VAL A 164 -7.57 -23.89 0.77
C VAL A 164 -7.69 -24.16 2.26
N GLN A 165 -6.97 -23.37 3.07
CA GLN A 165 -7.18 -23.28 4.52
C GLN A 165 -7.89 -21.97 4.83
N THR A 166 -8.73 -21.98 5.85
CA THR A 166 -9.46 -20.78 6.28
C THR A 166 -9.05 -20.39 7.68
N ILE A 167 -8.72 -19.13 7.87
CA ILE A 167 -8.35 -18.56 9.16
C ILE A 167 -9.30 -17.42 9.47
N ARG A 168 -10.03 -17.52 10.56
CA ARG A 168 -10.87 -16.43 11.07
C ARG A 168 -10.25 -15.91 12.35
N LEU A 169 -10.17 -14.60 12.49
CA LEU A 169 -9.72 -13.93 13.71
C LEU A 169 -10.84 -13.02 14.21
N VAL A 170 -11.09 -13.07 15.53
CA VAL A 170 -12.09 -12.27 16.24
C VAL A 170 -11.47 -11.75 17.55
N PRO A 171 -10.78 -10.59 17.53
CA PRO A 171 -10.33 -9.92 18.75
C PRO A 171 -11.51 -9.37 19.56
N TYR A 172 -11.54 -9.65 20.86
CA TYR A 172 -12.54 -9.15 21.80
C TYR A 172 -12.03 -7.89 22.52
N TYR A 173 -12.54 -6.73 22.11
CA TYR A 173 -12.17 -5.43 22.67
C TYR A 173 -13.00 -5.08 23.91
N THR A 174 -12.31 -4.56 24.92
CA THR A 174 -12.87 -3.97 26.13
C THR A 174 -12.30 -2.58 26.35
N VAL A 175 -12.94 -1.77 27.20
CA VAL A 175 -12.46 -0.42 27.51
C VAL A 175 -11.02 -0.38 28.02
N ASN A 176 -10.50 -1.51 28.52
CA ASN A 176 -9.15 -1.68 29.04
C ASN A 176 -8.16 -2.23 27.99
N GLY A 177 -8.58 -2.42 26.74
CA GLY A 177 -7.81 -3.04 25.67
C GLY A 177 -8.40 -4.36 25.19
N ILE A 178 -7.61 -5.15 24.45
CA ILE A 178 -8.04 -6.46 23.95
C ILE A 178 -7.90 -7.49 25.05
N ASN A 179 -9.00 -8.15 25.40
CA ASN A 179 -9.00 -9.17 26.45
C ASN A 179 -8.60 -10.56 25.91
N SER A 180 -9.00 -10.89 24.67
CA SER A 180 -8.65 -12.15 24.03
C SER A 180 -8.73 -12.02 22.51
N ILE A 181 -7.97 -12.86 21.78
CA ILE A 181 -8.10 -13.01 20.33
C ILE A 181 -8.52 -14.44 20.05
N TYR A 182 -9.77 -14.61 19.63
CA TYR A 182 -10.25 -15.91 19.18
C TYR A 182 -9.86 -16.11 17.72
N GLY A 183 -9.52 -17.34 17.37
CA GLY A 183 -9.35 -17.71 15.98
C GLY A 183 -9.86 -19.11 15.69
N ILE A 184 -10.42 -19.26 14.50
CA ILE A 184 -10.81 -20.57 13.96
C ILE A 184 -9.88 -20.85 12.79
N PHE A 185 -9.31 -22.05 12.77
CA PHE A 185 -8.42 -22.51 11.73
C PHE A 185 -8.99 -23.78 11.12
N THR A 186 -9.48 -23.70 9.90
CA THR A 186 -10.01 -24.85 9.15
C THR A 186 -8.91 -25.43 8.28
N ALA A 187 -8.59 -26.71 8.50
CA ALA A 187 -7.59 -27.47 7.74
C ALA A 187 -7.95 -27.56 6.24
N PRO A 188 -6.97 -27.88 5.38
CA PRO A 188 -7.21 -27.92 3.94
C PRO A 188 -8.17 -29.05 3.56
N THR A 189 -8.95 -28.82 2.50
CA THR A 189 -9.83 -29.84 1.87
C THR A 189 -9.11 -31.09 1.34
N LYS A 190 -7.77 -31.09 1.32
CA LYS A 190 -6.95 -32.24 0.94
C LYS A 190 -5.83 -32.42 1.97
N VAL A 191 -5.96 -33.48 2.76
CA VAL A 191 -4.91 -34.03 3.61
C VAL A 191 -4.30 -35.19 2.83
N SER A 192 -2.96 -35.26 2.72
CA SER A 192 -2.32 -36.36 1.98
C SER A 192 -2.60 -37.71 2.63
N ALA A 193 -2.36 -38.82 1.92
CA ALA A 193 -2.60 -40.18 2.44
C ALA A 193 -1.88 -40.49 3.77
N ASN A 194 -0.89 -39.68 4.15
CA ASN A 194 -0.12 -39.77 5.39
C ASN A 194 -0.51 -38.72 6.45
N TYR A 195 -1.67 -38.07 6.32
CA TYR A 195 -2.14 -37.05 7.27
C TYR A 195 -1.23 -35.81 7.41
N VAL A 196 -0.44 -35.50 6.38
CA VAL A 196 0.43 -34.32 6.35
C VAL A 196 -0.34 -33.15 5.72
N ILE A 197 -0.31 -31.99 6.38
CA ILE A 197 -0.69 -30.70 5.77
C ILE A 197 0.40 -30.37 4.75
N ASP A 198 0.30 -30.96 3.55
CA ASP A 198 1.28 -30.69 2.51
C ASP A 198 1.15 -29.24 2.06
N SER A 199 2.21 -28.47 2.34
CA SER A 199 2.43 -27.14 1.80
C SER A 199 1.47 -26.02 2.26
N GLY A 200 0.99 -26.09 3.50
CA GLY A 200 0.13 -25.08 4.12
C GLY A 200 0.75 -24.40 5.35
N VAL A 201 0.00 -23.48 5.94
CA VAL A 201 0.26 -23.01 7.31
C VAL A 201 -0.16 -24.06 8.34
N ASN A 202 0.56 -24.20 9.44
CA ASN A 202 0.31 -25.24 10.47
C ASN A 202 0.25 -24.71 11.91
N GLN A 203 0.55 -23.43 12.12
CA GLN A 203 0.46 -22.77 13.42
C GLN A 203 -0.19 -21.41 13.24
N LEU A 204 -1.02 -21.03 14.21
CA LEU A 204 -1.61 -19.70 14.34
C LEU A 204 -1.33 -19.20 15.76
N PHE A 205 -0.75 -18.02 15.88
CA PHE A 205 -0.55 -17.38 17.18
C PHE A 205 -0.76 -15.88 17.08
N HIS A 206 -0.81 -15.23 18.24
CA HIS A 206 -0.64 -13.78 18.33
C HIS A 206 0.51 -13.40 19.27
N THR A 207 1.12 -12.25 19.00
CA THR A 207 2.02 -11.56 19.93
C THR A 207 1.37 -10.26 20.39
N HIS A 208 1.91 -9.65 21.43
CA HIS A 208 1.60 -8.27 21.76
C HIS A 208 2.80 -7.54 22.34
N THR A 209 2.85 -6.23 22.11
CA THR A 209 3.77 -5.30 22.79
C THR A 209 2.96 -4.26 23.55
N GLY A 210 3.50 -3.74 24.66
CA GLY A 210 2.77 -2.84 25.54
C GLY A 210 1.73 -3.56 26.41
N SER A 211 0.87 -2.79 27.06
CA SER A 211 -0.16 -3.30 27.96
C SER A 211 -1.46 -2.50 27.85
N SER A 212 -2.57 -3.13 28.23
CA SER A 212 -3.90 -2.52 28.30
C SER A 212 -4.27 -1.82 26.96
N THR A 213 -4.70 -0.56 27.02
CA THR A 213 -5.13 0.23 25.85
C THR A 213 -3.98 0.63 24.93
N SER A 214 -2.72 0.55 25.40
CA SER A 214 -1.54 0.84 24.58
C SER A 214 -0.97 -0.41 23.92
N ALA A 215 -1.58 -1.58 24.16
CA ALA A 215 -1.10 -2.82 23.58
C ALA A 215 -1.33 -2.87 22.06
N ILE A 216 -0.36 -3.45 21.34
CA ILE A 216 -0.46 -3.71 19.90
C ILE A 216 -0.31 -5.20 19.69
N TYR A 217 -1.38 -5.83 19.21
CA TYR A 217 -1.37 -7.26 18.94
C TYR A 217 -1.05 -7.52 17.47
N SER A 218 -0.32 -8.60 17.20
CA SER A 218 -0.03 -9.04 15.83
C SER A 218 -0.35 -10.51 15.70
N ALA A 219 -1.14 -10.89 14.69
CA ALA A 219 -1.44 -12.29 14.40
C ALA A 219 -0.49 -12.85 13.34
N TYR A 220 0.02 -14.04 13.58
CA TYR A 220 0.98 -14.71 12.71
C TYR A 220 0.59 -16.14 12.40
N VAL A 221 0.97 -16.57 11.21
CA VAL A 221 0.94 -17.98 10.81
C VAL A 221 2.35 -18.47 10.50
N ARG A 222 2.61 -19.74 10.83
CA ARG A 222 3.82 -20.42 10.39
C ARG A 222 3.61 -21.05 9.03
N ILE A 223 4.57 -20.87 8.14
CA ILE A 223 4.73 -21.68 6.93
C ILE A 223 5.91 -22.64 7.12
N GLU A 224 5.70 -23.91 6.81
CA GLU A 224 6.81 -24.85 6.58
C GLU A 224 7.37 -24.62 5.17
N SER A 225 8.57 -25.13 4.87
CA SER A 225 9.27 -24.89 3.59
C SER A 225 8.36 -25.16 2.38
N THR A 226 7.82 -24.09 1.80
CA THR A 226 6.79 -24.13 0.77
C THR A 226 7.25 -23.30 -0.41
N ASN A 227 7.24 -23.92 -1.59
CA ASN A 227 7.66 -23.26 -2.82
C ASN A 227 6.83 -21.99 -3.11
N SER A 228 5.54 -21.95 -2.71
CA SER A 228 4.70 -20.75 -2.73
C SER A 228 3.37 -20.94 -1.97
N ILE A 229 2.91 -19.91 -1.24
CA ILE A 229 1.53 -19.81 -0.73
C ILE A 229 0.92 -18.43 -1.04
N THR A 230 -0.37 -18.37 -1.31
CA THR A 230 -1.10 -17.10 -1.48
C THR A 230 -2.12 -16.93 -0.35
N ILE A 231 -2.05 -15.82 0.36
CA ILE A 231 -3.03 -15.46 1.39
C ILE A 231 -3.92 -14.36 0.86
N VAL A 232 -5.23 -14.52 1.03
CA VAL A 232 -6.26 -13.60 0.55
C VAL A 232 -7.20 -13.29 1.69
N VAL A 233 -7.48 -12.00 1.96
CA VAL A 233 -8.59 -11.59 2.83
C VAL A 233 -9.90 -11.91 2.13
N SER A 234 -10.64 -12.88 2.65
CA SER A 234 -11.89 -13.32 2.03
C SER A 234 -13.11 -12.60 2.57
N ASP A 235 -13.05 -12.13 3.82
CA ASP A 235 -14.11 -11.38 4.48
C ASP A 235 -13.53 -10.50 5.60
N GLN A 236 -14.16 -9.36 5.89
CA GLN A 236 -13.77 -8.45 6.95
C GLN A 236 -15.00 -7.75 7.51
N SER A 237 -15.02 -7.52 8.83
CA SER A 237 -16.09 -6.80 9.48
C SER A 237 -16.29 -5.40 8.92
N THR A 238 -17.54 -5.06 8.61
CA THR A 238 -17.98 -3.70 8.24
C THR A 238 -18.15 -2.78 9.46
N TYR A 239 -18.17 -3.35 10.66
CA TYR A 239 -18.11 -2.60 11.92
C TYR A 239 -16.66 -2.51 12.42
N TYR A 240 -16.27 -1.35 12.96
CA TYR A 240 -14.93 -1.11 13.50
C TYR A 240 -13.80 -1.38 12.48
N THR A 241 -14.02 -1.02 11.21
CA THR A 241 -13.11 -1.27 10.07
C THR A 241 -11.67 -0.81 10.32
N ASN A 242 -11.48 0.27 11.09
CA ASN A 242 -10.18 0.85 11.39
C ASN A 242 -9.38 0.10 12.48
N ARG A 243 -9.90 -1.00 13.03
CA ARG A 243 -9.27 -1.76 14.13
C ARG A 243 -8.33 -2.86 13.66
N ILE A 244 -8.43 -3.26 12.39
CA ILE A 244 -7.56 -4.26 11.78
C ILE A 244 -6.67 -3.51 10.79
N THR A 245 -5.40 -3.37 11.13
CA THR A 245 -4.44 -2.59 10.36
C THR A 245 -3.31 -3.49 9.87
N GLU A 246 -2.45 -2.93 9.01
CA GLU A 246 -1.24 -3.61 8.54
C GLU A 246 -1.50 -5.04 8.00
N ILE A 247 -2.60 -5.19 7.26
CA ILE A 247 -3.03 -6.48 6.71
C ILE A 247 -2.06 -6.90 5.60
N LEU A 248 -1.41 -8.05 5.78
CA LEU A 248 -0.45 -8.63 4.83
C LEU A 248 0.59 -7.61 4.32
N THR A 249 1.17 -6.79 5.22
CA THR A 249 2.13 -5.74 4.86
C THR A 249 3.60 -6.17 4.94
N GLN A 250 3.89 -7.25 5.67
CA GLN A 250 5.25 -7.72 5.93
C GLN A 250 5.57 -8.95 5.08
N ASP A 251 6.84 -9.06 4.67
CA ASP A 251 7.39 -10.30 4.08
C ASP A 251 7.62 -11.38 5.14
N VAL A 252 8.03 -12.57 4.71
CA VAL A 252 8.29 -13.71 5.61
C VAL A 252 9.45 -13.37 6.56
N VAL A 253 9.24 -13.59 7.86
CA VAL A 253 10.28 -13.43 8.90
C VAL A 253 10.68 -14.78 9.48
N THR A 254 11.94 -14.92 9.87
CA THR A 254 12.48 -16.19 10.41
C THR A 254 12.19 -16.39 11.88
N THR A 255 11.98 -15.31 12.64
CA THR A 255 11.70 -15.36 14.08
C THR A 255 10.61 -14.36 14.46
N VAL A 256 9.89 -14.68 15.54
CA VAL A 256 8.89 -13.81 16.15
C VAL A 256 9.04 -13.91 17.66
N SER A 257 9.07 -12.76 18.35
CA SER A 257 9.23 -12.68 19.81
C SER A 257 7.91 -12.96 20.53
N SER A 258 7.94 -13.74 21.62
CA SER A 258 6.85 -13.99 22.59
C SER A 258 5.46 -14.19 21.95
N ALA A 259 5.07 -15.45 21.77
CA ALA A 259 3.84 -15.84 21.09
C ALA A 259 2.89 -16.60 22.02
N ALA A 260 1.61 -16.24 22.00
CA ALA A 260 0.53 -17.03 22.57
C ALA A 260 -0.19 -17.76 21.44
N GLN A 261 -0.14 -19.11 21.47
CA GLN A 261 -0.79 -19.93 20.46
C GLN A 261 -2.31 -19.76 20.54
N ILE A 262 -2.93 -19.49 19.38
CA ILE A 262 -4.39 -19.50 19.28
C ILE A 262 -4.78 -20.97 19.08
N PRO A 263 -5.64 -21.55 19.93
CA PRO A 263 -6.05 -22.94 19.80
C PRO A 263 -6.61 -23.23 18.41
N ILE A 264 -6.08 -24.27 17.78
CA ILE A 264 -6.50 -24.72 16.45
C ILE A 264 -7.61 -25.75 16.65
N THR A 265 -8.82 -25.44 16.17
CA THR A 265 -9.93 -26.41 16.11
C THR A 265 -10.03 -26.95 14.69
N TYR A 266 -9.59 -28.19 14.49
CA TYR A 266 -9.69 -28.88 13.20
C TYR A 266 -11.14 -29.32 12.95
N ASP A 267 -11.96 -28.43 12.37
CA ASP A 267 -13.30 -28.80 11.90
C ASP A 267 -13.20 -29.35 10.47
N LEU A 268 -13.21 -30.68 10.34
CA LEU A 268 -13.26 -31.36 9.05
C LEU A 268 -14.67 -31.16 8.48
N ALA A 269 -14.82 -30.16 7.60
CA ALA A 269 -16.09 -29.88 6.94
C ALA A 269 -16.65 -31.16 6.26
N ASN A 270 -17.82 -31.60 6.74
CA ASN A 270 -18.66 -32.73 6.32
C ASN A 270 -18.40 -34.11 6.96
N GLY A 271 -19.20 -34.41 8.00
CA GLY A 271 -19.89 -35.71 8.15
C GLY A 271 -19.08 -36.95 8.55
N GLY A 272 -17.83 -36.80 8.99
CA GLY A 272 -17.00 -37.93 9.39
C GLY A 272 -16.99 -38.11 10.90
N CYS A 273 -17.52 -39.24 11.38
CA CYS A 273 -17.17 -39.81 12.67
C CYS A 273 -15.66 -39.64 12.90
N SER A 274 -15.26 -39.11 14.06
CA SER A 274 -13.86 -39.08 14.49
C SER A 274 -13.30 -40.50 14.47
N THR A 275 -12.56 -40.87 13.41
CA THR A 275 -11.97 -42.22 13.30
C THR A 275 -10.59 -42.33 13.93
N SER A 276 -10.08 -41.27 14.56
CA SER A 276 -8.83 -41.35 15.33
C SER A 276 -8.93 -40.48 16.57
N ALA A 277 -8.90 -41.14 17.71
CA ALA A 277 -8.72 -40.55 19.03
C ALA A 277 -7.59 -39.51 19.00
N ILE A 278 -7.94 -38.22 19.12
CA ILE A 278 -7.01 -37.25 19.67
C ILE A 278 -7.11 -37.43 21.17
N ASN A 279 -5.98 -37.83 21.77
CA ASN A 279 -5.71 -37.83 23.20
C ASN A 279 -5.94 -36.44 23.81
N THR A 280 -7.20 -36.05 23.99
CA THR A 280 -7.60 -35.15 25.06
C THR A 280 -8.41 -35.98 26.03
N THR A 281 -7.82 -36.29 27.18
CA THR A 281 -8.57 -36.82 28.32
C THR A 281 -9.62 -35.77 28.71
N GLN A 282 -10.80 -35.81 28.10
CA GLN A 282 -11.97 -35.11 28.59
C GLN A 282 -12.74 -36.07 29.48
N THR A 283 -12.83 -35.72 30.76
CA THR A 283 -13.60 -36.43 31.76
C THR A 283 -15.11 -36.39 31.40
N GLY A 284 -15.74 -37.56 31.32
CA GLY A 284 -17.20 -37.69 31.31
C GLY A 284 -17.89 -37.94 29.96
N GLN A 285 -17.21 -38.47 28.95
CA GLN A 285 -17.87 -38.79 27.66
C GLN A 285 -18.53 -40.18 27.61
N TRP A 286 -19.62 -40.25 26.85
CA TRP A 286 -20.32 -41.47 26.42
C TRP A 286 -19.79 -41.86 25.04
N GLU A 287 -19.42 -43.12 24.84
CA GLU A 287 -19.01 -43.63 23.53
C GLU A 287 -20.24 -44.08 22.75
N ILE A 288 -20.49 -43.45 21.61
CA ILE A 288 -21.56 -43.84 20.68
C ILE A 288 -20.89 -44.65 19.57
N SER A 289 -21.24 -45.93 19.47
CA SER A 289 -20.76 -46.81 18.39
C SER A 289 -21.92 -47.30 17.53
N LYS A 290 -21.70 -47.34 16.22
CA LYS A 290 -22.64 -47.89 15.25
C LYS A 290 -22.01 -49.14 14.65
N THR A 291 -22.44 -50.31 15.11
CA THR A 291 -21.91 -51.61 14.65
C THR A 291 -22.60 -52.11 13.38
N ASN A 292 -23.81 -51.61 13.08
CA ASN A 292 -24.53 -51.79 11.82
C ASN A 292 -25.65 -50.74 11.67
N ASP A 293 -26.30 -50.68 10.50
CA ASP A 293 -27.26 -49.62 10.17
C ASP A 293 -28.53 -49.59 11.03
N ASN A 294 -28.83 -50.67 11.75
CA ASN A 294 -30.07 -50.82 12.53
C ASN A 294 -29.87 -50.76 14.04
N ALA A 295 -28.65 -50.50 14.54
CA ALA A 295 -28.39 -50.43 15.97
C ALA A 295 -27.45 -49.28 16.35
N LEU A 296 -27.87 -48.49 17.32
CA LEU A 296 -27.08 -47.47 18.00
C LEU A 296 -26.76 -47.96 19.42
N THR A 297 -25.48 -48.15 19.74
CA THR A 297 -25.05 -48.58 21.07
C THR A 297 -24.37 -47.42 21.79
N ILE A 298 -24.85 -47.09 23.00
CA ILE A 298 -24.30 -46.04 23.86
C ILE A 298 -23.67 -46.72 25.07
N ASN A 299 -22.34 -46.62 25.22
CA ASN A 299 -21.60 -47.18 26.35
C ASN A 299 -21.08 -46.06 27.26
N PRO A 300 -21.22 -46.18 28.60
CA PRO A 300 -20.46 -45.34 29.53
C PRO A 300 -18.97 -45.63 29.36
N SER A 301 -18.14 -44.58 29.34
CA SER A 301 -16.69 -44.75 29.35
C SER A 301 -16.23 -45.45 30.63
N SER A 302 -15.15 -46.23 30.52
CA SER A 302 -14.58 -47.05 31.60
C SER A 302 -14.14 -46.26 32.85
N LEU A 303 -14.15 -44.92 32.81
CA LEU A 303 -13.87 -44.03 33.93
C LEU A 303 -15.08 -43.75 34.84
N GLN A 304 -16.27 -44.24 34.51
CA GLN A 304 -17.47 -44.16 35.37
C GLN A 304 -17.79 -45.43 36.17
N GLN A 305 -16.98 -46.50 36.07
CA GLN A 305 -17.09 -47.61 37.04
C GLN A 305 -16.40 -47.24 38.36
N ALA A 306 -16.87 -46.19 39.01
CA ALA A 306 -16.81 -46.14 40.47
C ALA A 306 -17.92 -47.08 40.95
N ASP A 307 -17.52 -48.28 41.31
CA ASP A 307 -18.37 -49.28 41.94
C ASP A 307 -18.92 -48.68 43.24
N HIS A 308 -20.11 -48.08 43.19
CA HIS A 308 -20.85 -47.71 44.39
C HIS A 308 -21.48 -48.97 44.97
N SER A 309 -20.64 -49.92 45.40
CA SER A 309 -21.05 -50.95 46.33
C SER A 309 -21.16 -50.30 47.71
N VAL A 310 -22.28 -49.64 47.99
CA VAL A 310 -22.63 -49.28 49.36
C VAL A 310 -23.03 -50.58 50.05
N GLY A 311 -22.08 -51.18 50.76
CA GLY A 311 -22.35 -52.32 51.64
C GLY A 311 -23.37 -51.89 52.69
N LEU A 312 -24.63 -52.30 52.51
CA LEU A 312 -25.62 -52.26 53.58
C LEU A 312 -25.36 -53.45 54.49
N THR A 313 -24.62 -53.22 55.57
CA THR A 313 -24.61 -54.09 56.74
C THR A 313 -25.60 -53.57 57.78
N LYS A 314 -26.79 -54.18 57.83
CA LYS A 314 -27.34 -54.84 59.02
C LYS A 314 -28.58 -55.65 58.69
#